data_AF-A0A928I5Z6-F1
#
_entry.id   AF-A0A928I5Z6-F1
#
_cell.length_a   1.000
_cell.length_b   1.000
_cell.length_c   1.000
_cell.angle_alpha   90.00
_cell.angle_beta   90.00
_cell.angle_gamma   90.00
#
_symmetry.space_group_name_H-M   'P 1'
#
loop_
_entity.id
_entity.type
_entity.pdbx_description
1 polymer ?
#
loop_
_entity_poly.entity_id
_entity_poly.type
_entity_poly.pdbx_seq_one_letter_code
_entity_poly.pdbx_strand_id
1 'polypeptide(L)'
;MEAMKKLKTKTANKKSLPPKIKGEKTVRITGYICGTVIFLMFFSYLLRQFVFPEGTSPRILAVLVSACSLLPLLIYPFLRKKTPRLAFILLCVYTALALFFLVTFVIHLWDTLLFPAPDASIDELDNGAILLVFGSKVQGTNPARPLAKRLDRAAELMEARPDLICIVTGGQGDDEIMPEGEVMRNYLIAKGIPEERIIAETEARNTIANIDNSKALITKMGLEDREVACVSTSFHIPRIKTLMRRAGFGEVPCFSADSPTPASLVFSLIREYCSRAKILFGN
;
A
#
# COMPACT_ATOMS: atom_id res chain seq x y z
N MET A 1 74.58 21.59 10.32
CA MET A 1 73.52 22.09 11.23
C MET A 1 72.15 22.26 10.55
N GLU A 2 72.09 22.33 9.22
CA GLU A 2 70.84 22.55 8.45
C GLU A 2 69.99 21.28 8.25
N ALA A 3 70.63 20.10 8.16
CA ALA A 3 69.95 18.82 7.99
C ALA A 3 69.13 18.40 9.24
N MET A 4 69.60 18.73 10.45
CA MET A 4 68.88 18.47 11.69
C MET A 4 67.65 19.38 11.90
N LYS A 5 67.65 20.57 11.30
CA LYS A 5 66.52 21.51 11.36
C LYS A 5 65.37 21.07 10.43
N LYS A 6 65.69 20.43 9.29
CA LYS A 6 64.71 19.80 8.38
C LYS A 6 64.08 18.53 8.95
N LEU A 7 64.79 17.79 9.81
CA LEU A 7 64.22 16.61 10.46
C LEU A 7 63.21 16.98 11.57
N LYS A 8 63.51 18.02 12.37
CA LYS A 8 62.61 18.48 13.45
C LYS A 8 61.33 19.15 12.93
N THR A 9 61.36 19.76 11.74
CA THR A 9 60.17 20.39 11.13
C THR A 9 59.25 19.39 10.45
N LYS A 10 59.74 18.23 10.00
CA LYS A 10 58.90 17.16 9.44
C LYS A 10 58.10 16.38 10.50
N THR A 11 58.57 16.35 11.74
CA THR A 11 57.89 15.63 12.85
C THR A 11 56.75 16.44 13.48
N ALA A 12 56.70 17.76 13.25
CA ALA A 12 55.72 18.65 13.87
C ALA A 12 54.42 18.86 13.05
N ASN A 13 54.31 18.29 11.84
CA ASN A 13 53.13 18.46 10.98
C ASN A 13 52.36 17.16 10.73
N LYS A 14 52.36 16.25 11.71
CA LYS A 14 51.30 15.24 11.83
C LYS A 14 50.07 15.97 12.34
N LYS A 15 49.33 16.63 11.45
CA LYS A 15 47.94 17.03 11.69
C LYS A 15 47.23 15.77 12.22
N SER A 16 46.90 15.78 13.50
CA SER A 16 46.03 14.79 14.11
C SER A 16 44.72 14.83 13.32
N LEU A 17 44.53 13.83 12.47
CA LEU A 17 43.21 13.57 11.89
C LEU A 17 42.23 13.49 13.07
N PRO A 18 41.09 14.19 13.00
CA PRO A 18 40.10 14.14 14.07
C PRO A 18 39.78 12.66 14.35
N PRO A 19 39.68 12.25 15.63
CA PRO A 19 39.41 10.86 15.97
C PRO A 19 38.15 10.43 15.22
N LYS A 20 38.26 9.39 14.38
CA LYS A 20 37.11 8.80 13.70
C LYS A 20 36.08 8.45 14.77
N ILE A 21 35.00 9.22 14.81
CA ILE A 21 33.94 9.09 15.80
C ILE A 21 33.39 7.67 15.65
N LYS A 22 33.49 6.85 16.69
CA LYS A 22 33.01 5.44 16.69
C LYS A 22 31.55 5.34 16.23
N GLY A 23 30.76 6.41 16.42
CA GLY A 23 29.39 6.55 15.93
C GLY A 23 29.23 6.67 14.42
N GLU A 24 30.23 7.16 13.67
CA GLU A 24 30.12 7.37 12.21
C GLU A 24 30.04 6.05 11.43
N LYS A 25 30.77 5.04 11.90
CA LYS A 25 30.65 3.66 11.37
C LYS A 25 29.31 3.04 11.72
N THR A 26 28.86 3.19 12.97
CA THR A 26 27.60 2.62 13.44
C THR A 26 26.40 3.25 12.72
N VAL A 27 26.38 4.57 12.58
CA VAL A 27 25.33 5.31 11.84
C VAL A 27 25.30 4.89 10.37
N ARG A 28 26.46 4.72 9.72
CA ARG A 28 26.54 4.20 8.34
C ARG A 28 26.00 2.77 8.23
N ILE A 29 26.38 1.89 9.16
CA ILE A 29 25.92 0.50 9.18
C ILE A 29 24.41 0.44 9.38
N THR A 30 23.87 1.17 10.36
CA THR A 30 22.42 1.24 10.60
C THR A 30 21.67 1.82 9.40
N GLY A 31 22.19 2.88 8.76
CA GLY A 31 21.62 3.45 7.55
C GLY A 31 21.59 2.47 6.37
N TYR A 32 22.66 1.69 6.17
CA TYR A 32 22.68 0.62 5.17
C TYR A 32 21.68 -0.48 5.51
N ILE A 33 21.57 -0.91 6.76
CA ILE A 33 20.61 -1.94 7.18
C ILE A 33 19.18 -1.47 6.95
N CYS A 34 18.83 -0.26 7.41
CA CYS A 34 17.49 0.30 7.22
C CYS A 34 17.15 0.50 5.74
N GLY A 35 18.04 1.13 4.96
CA GLY A 35 17.83 1.34 3.52
C GLY A 35 17.69 0.03 2.75
N THR A 36 18.42 -1.00 3.17
CA THR A 36 18.34 -2.35 2.62
C THR A 36 17.02 -3.03 2.93
N VAL A 37 16.62 -3.08 4.20
CA VAL A 37 15.33 -3.68 4.60
C VAL A 37 14.17 -3.02 3.85
N ILE A 38 14.19 -1.69 3.77
CA ILE A 38 13.17 -0.91 3.09
C ILE A 38 13.14 -1.20 1.58
N PHE A 39 14.30 -1.24 0.92
CA PHE A 39 14.39 -1.54 -0.51
C PHE A 39 13.96 -2.98 -0.85
N LEU A 40 14.31 -3.96 0.00
CA LEU A 40 13.89 -5.36 -0.17
C LEU A 40 12.37 -5.52 -0.06
N MET A 41 11.76 -4.84 0.91
CA MET A 41 10.30 -4.84 1.06
C MET A 41 9.60 -4.23 -0.18
N PHE A 42 10.20 -3.19 -0.77
CA PHE A 42 9.66 -2.51 -1.95
C PHE A 42 9.84 -3.30 -3.24
N PHE A 43 11.05 -3.74 -3.55
CA PHE A 43 11.37 -4.32 -4.86
C PHE A 43 10.75 -5.72 -5.03
N SER A 44 10.72 -6.52 -3.96
CA SER A 44 10.03 -7.82 -3.95
C SER A 44 8.53 -7.69 -4.19
N TYR A 45 7.90 -6.66 -3.61
CA TYR A 45 6.48 -6.40 -3.78
C TYR A 45 6.16 -5.81 -5.16
N LEU A 46 6.96 -4.88 -5.66
CA LEU A 46 6.81 -4.34 -7.03
C LEU A 46 6.91 -5.43 -8.09
N LEU A 47 7.93 -6.30 -8.04
CA LEU A 47 8.09 -7.37 -9.02
C LEU A 47 6.96 -8.39 -8.97
N ARG A 48 6.44 -8.73 -7.79
CA ARG A 48 5.23 -9.53 -7.68
C ARG A 48 4.07 -8.90 -8.45
N GLN A 49 3.91 -7.58 -8.36
CA GLN A 49 2.80 -6.86 -8.98
C GLN A 49 2.91 -6.71 -10.50
N PHE A 50 4.12 -6.60 -11.05
CA PHE A 50 4.36 -6.46 -12.49
C PHE A 50 4.52 -7.80 -13.23
N VAL A 51 5.15 -8.80 -12.60
CA VAL A 51 5.41 -10.10 -13.24
C VAL A 51 4.23 -11.08 -13.04
N PHE A 52 3.48 -10.94 -11.94
CA PHE A 52 2.32 -11.79 -11.63
C PHE A 52 1.09 -10.96 -11.24
N PRO A 53 0.45 -10.29 -12.21
CA PRO A 53 -0.67 -9.39 -11.97
C PRO A 53 -1.91 -10.06 -11.34
N GLU A 54 -2.03 -11.40 -11.40
CA GLU A 54 -3.27 -12.15 -11.12
C GLU A 54 -3.23 -13.08 -9.90
N GLY A 55 -2.41 -12.78 -8.88
CA GLY A 55 -2.49 -13.51 -7.60
C GLY A 55 -1.78 -14.88 -7.56
N THR A 56 -1.28 -15.39 -8.69
CA THR A 56 -0.30 -16.50 -8.71
C THR A 56 1.01 -16.02 -8.09
N SER A 57 1.27 -16.30 -6.80
CA SER A 57 2.48 -15.80 -6.14
C SER A 57 3.62 -16.83 -6.17
N PRO A 58 4.69 -16.66 -6.98
CA PRO A 58 5.97 -17.27 -6.66
C PRO A 58 6.65 -16.36 -5.65
N ARG A 59 6.27 -16.50 -4.38
CA ARG A 59 6.94 -15.85 -3.23
C ARG A 59 8.46 -16.05 -3.29
N ILE A 60 8.88 -17.16 -3.91
CA ILE A 60 10.26 -17.52 -4.22
C ILE A 60 10.94 -16.49 -5.14
N LEU A 61 10.29 -16.02 -6.22
CA LEU A 61 10.92 -15.05 -7.13
C LEU A 61 11.11 -13.67 -6.45
N ALA A 62 10.13 -13.26 -5.64
CA ALA A 62 10.21 -12.04 -4.84
C ALA A 62 11.39 -12.12 -3.82
N VAL A 63 11.62 -13.29 -3.22
CA VAL A 63 12.78 -13.55 -2.34
C VAL A 63 14.10 -13.57 -3.12
N LEU A 64 14.14 -14.23 -4.28
CA LEU A 64 15.35 -14.33 -5.11
C LEU A 64 15.80 -12.96 -5.62
N VAL A 65 14.87 -12.10 -6.06
CA VAL A 65 15.23 -10.79 -6.58
C VAL A 65 15.64 -9.83 -5.47
N SER A 66 15.02 -9.92 -4.29
CA SER A 66 15.54 -9.29 -3.07
C SER A 66 16.97 -9.73 -2.76
N ALA A 67 17.29 -11.02 -2.87
CA ALA A 67 18.66 -11.51 -2.69
C ALA A 67 19.63 -10.96 -3.76
N CYS A 68 19.19 -10.84 -5.02
CA CYS A 68 19.98 -10.22 -6.10
C CYS A 68 20.19 -8.71 -5.93
N SER A 69 19.29 -8.02 -5.24
CA SER A 69 19.40 -6.59 -4.99
C SER A 69 20.38 -6.26 -3.86
N LEU A 70 20.70 -7.26 -3.02
CA LEU A 70 21.81 -7.24 -2.05
C LEU A 70 23.16 -7.56 -2.67
N LEU A 71 23.16 -8.16 -3.86
CA LEU A 71 24.38 -8.60 -4.53
C LEU A 71 25.42 -7.47 -4.64
N PRO A 72 25.07 -6.21 -5.01
CA PRO A 72 26.02 -5.10 -5.02
C PRO A 72 26.72 -4.85 -3.68
N LEU A 73 26.01 -4.98 -2.54
CA LEU A 73 26.59 -4.84 -1.20
C LEU A 73 27.48 -6.03 -0.83
N LEU A 74 27.07 -7.24 -1.21
CA LEU A 74 27.81 -8.48 -0.95
C LEU A 74 29.09 -8.58 -1.79
N ILE A 75 29.04 -8.14 -3.04
CA ILE A 75 30.18 -8.16 -3.97
C ILE A 75 31.05 -6.91 -3.84
N TYR A 76 30.57 -5.83 -3.22
CA TYR A 76 31.34 -4.59 -3.02
C TYR A 76 32.73 -4.83 -2.39
N PRO A 77 32.91 -5.64 -1.32
CA PRO A 77 34.22 -5.89 -0.74
C PRO A 77 35.22 -6.57 -1.68
N PHE A 78 34.72 -7.32 -2.66
CA PHE A 78 35.50 -8.04 -3.66
C PHE A 78 35.75 -7.18 -4.91
N LEU A 79 34.71 -6.54 -5.45
CA LEU A 79 34.82 -5.61 -6.58
C LEU A 79 35.63 -4.37 -6.22
N ARG A 80 35.56 -3.84 -4.99
CA ARG A 80 36.38 -2.68 -4.60
C ARG A 80 37.89 -2.96 -4.68
N LYS A 81 38.29 -4.23 -4.57
CA LYS A 81 39.70 -4.65 -4.67
C LYS A 81 40.15 -4.76 -6.13
N LYS A 82 39.29 -5.25 -7.03
CA LYS A 82 39.62 -5.49 -8.45
C LYS A 82 39.28 -4.30 -9.36
N THR A 83 38.10 -3.71 -9.16
CA THR A 83 37.49 -2.67 -10.00
C THR A 83 36.79 -1.62 -9.13
N PRO A 84 37.54 -0.77 -8.39
CA PRO A 84 36.97 0.18 -7.41
C PRO A 84 35.99 1.18 -8.02
N ARG A 85 36.21 1.58 -9.28
CA ARG A 85 35.29 2.49 -10.01
C ARG A 85 33.90 1.87 -10.19
N LEU A 86 33.82 0.63 -10.65
CA LEU A 86 32.54 -0.07 -10.85
C LEU A 86 31.82 -0.31 -9.52
N ALA A 87 32.55 -0.73 -8.48
CA ALA A 87 31.98 -0.94 -7.15
C ALA A 87 31.37 0.34 -6.56
N PHE A 88 32.05 1.48 -6.76
CA PHE A 88 31.55 2.79 -6.35
C PHE A 88 30.30 3.20 -7.13
N ILE A 89 30.30 3.05 -8.46
CA ILE A 89 29.14 3.37 -9.30
C ILE A 89 27.91 2.56 -8.88
N LEU A 90 28.04 1.24 -8.69
CA LEU A 90 26.94 0.37 -8.27
C LEU A 90 26.39 0.78 -6.89
N LEU A 91 27.26 1.16 -5.95
CA LEU A 91 26.85 1.64 -4.63
C LEU A 91 26.12 2.99 -4.71
N CYS A 92 26.58 3.92 -5.56
CA CYS A 92 25.92 5.19 -5.80
C CYS A 92 24.52 5.00 -6.40
N VAL A 93 24.39 4.15 -7.42
CA VAL A 93 23.10 3.82 -8.04
C VAL A 93 22.15 3.20 -7.02
N TYR A 94 22.60 2.20 -6.26
CA TYR A 94 21.82 1.60 -5.19
C TYR A 94 21.33 2.64 -4.17
N THR A 95 22.24 3.50 -3.70
CA THR A 95 21.91 4.54 -2.71
C THR A 95 20.90 5.55 -3.26
N ALA A 96 21.05 5.96 -4.52
CA ALA A 96 20.12 6.88 -5.17
C ALA A 96 18.71 6.29 -5.28
N LEU A 97 18.57 5.02 -5.69
CA LEU A 97 17.28 4.33 -5.76
C LEU A 97 16.64 4.15 -4.38
N ALA A 98 17.42 3.80 -3.37
CA ALA A 98 16.93 3.65 -2.00
C ALA A 98 16.44 4.99 -1.41
N LEU A 99 17.18 6.09 -1.66
CA LEU A 99 16.77 7.43 -1.25
C LEU A 99 15.53 7.91 -1.99
N PHE A 100 15.43 7.67 -3.30
CA PHE A 100 14.26 7.98 -4.09
C PHE A 100 13.01 7.32 -3.49
N PHE A 101 13.07 6.01 -3.21
CA PHE A 101 11.97 5.30 -2.54
C PHE A 101 11.65 5.91 -1.17
N LEU A 102 12.66 6.15 -0.33
CA LEU A 102 12.42 6.66 1.02
C LEU A 102 11.68 7.98 0.98
N VAL A 103 12.11 8.89 0.10
CA VAL A 103 11.48 10.20 -0.09
C VAL A 103 10.04 10.04 -0.57
N THR A 104 9.79 9.25 -1.62
CA THR A 104 8.43 9.09 -2.16
C THR A 104 7.50 8.33 -1.21
N PHE A 105 8.02 7.37 -0.44
CA PHE A 105 7.27 6.67 0.59
C PHE A 105 6.92 7.60 1.76
N VAL A 106 7.86 8.45 2.21
CA VAL A 106 7.58 9.46 3.24
C VAL A 106 6.54 10.46 2.75
N ILE A 107 6.61 10.92 1.49
CA ILE A 107 5.58 11.77 0.88
C ILE A 107 4.22 11.05 0.88
N HIS A 108 4.17 9.76 0.53
CA HIS A 108 2.94 8.99 0.57
C HIS A 108 2.37 8.82 1.99
N LEU A 109 3.23 8.58 2.98
CA LEU A 109 2.82 8.53 4.38
C LEU A 109 2.28 9.88 4.84
N TRP A 110 2.95 10.97 4.48
CA TRP A 110 2.52 12.34 4.77
C TRP A 110 1.14 12.62 4.17
N ASP A 111 0.95 12.35 2.88
CA ASP A 111 -0.33 12.46 2.16
C ASP A 111 -1.42 11.63 2.85
N THR A 112 -1.17 10.34 3.10
CA THR A 112 -2.21 9.40 3.55
C THR A 112 -2.58 9.56 5.03
N LEU A 113 -1.63 9.95 5.89
CA LEU A 113 -1.84 10.02 7.33
C LEU A 113 -2.20 11.42 7.83
N LEU A 114 -1.63 12.48 7.23
CA LEU A 114 -1.89 13.86 7.66
C LEU A 114 -2.95 14.56 6.81
N PHE A 115 -3.17 14.09 5.58
CA PHE A 115 -4.16 14.63 4.66
C PHE A 115 -5.10 13.52 4.15
N PRO A 116 -5.79 12.80 5.05
CA PRO A 116 -6.75 11.79 4.64
C PRO A 116 -7.82 12.40 3.74
N ALA A 117 -8.35 11.60 2.81
CA ALA A 117 -9.49 12.02 2.01
C ALA A 117 -10.64 12.45 2.94
N PRO A 118 -11.25 13.63 2.72
CA PRO A 118 -12.34 14.08 3.55
C PRO A 118 -13.51 13.10 3.47
N ASP A 119 -14.20 12.90 4.59
CA ASP A 119 -15.45 12.15 4.60
C ASP A 119 -16.50 12.95 3.83
N ALA A 120 -17.24 12.29 2.96
CA ALA A 120 -18.38 12.92 2.29
C ALA A 120 -19.49 13.23 3.30
N SER A 121 -20.33 14.21 2.98
CA SER A 121 -21.57 14.43 3.71
C SER A 121 -22.64 13.47 3.18
N ILE A 122 -23.28 12.71 4.08
CA ILE A 122 -24.36 11.81 3.69
C ILE A 122 -25.60 12.58 3.17
N ASP A 123 -25.77 13.83 3.62
CA ASP A 123 -26.89 14.68 3.20
C ASP A 123 -26.71 15.24 1.78
N GLU A 124 -25.49 15.20 1.25
CA GLU A 124 -25.16 15.62 -0.12
C GLU A 124 -25.37 14.50 -1.14
N LEU A 125 -25.63 13.26 -0.69
CA LEU A 125 -25.89 12.13 -1.60
C LEU A 125 -27.27 12.23 -2.24
N ASP A 126 -27.32 11.93 -3.53
CA ASP A 126 -28.57 11.81 -4.29
C ASP A 126 -29.52 10.77 -3.69
N ASN A 127 -30.82 10.96 -3.88
CA ASN A 127 -31.83 10.00 -3.45
C ASN A 127 -31.66 8.67 -4.18
N GLY A 128 -31.59 7.58 -3.43
CA GLY A 128 -31.41 6.24 -3.98
C GLY A 128 -29.98 5.92 -4.40
N ALA A 129 -28.98 6.72 -3.99
CA ALA A 129 -27.58 6.47 -4.27
C ALA A 129 -27.14 5.05 -3.86
N ILE A 130 -26.12 4.55 -4.56
CA ILE A 130 -25.56 3.21 -4.36
C ILE A 130 -24.33 3.33 -3.47
N LEU A 131 -24.39 2.68 -2.31
CA LEU A 131 -23.28 2.56 -1.38
C LEU A 131 -22.44 1.33 -1.72
N LEU A 132 -21.28 1.52 -2.33
CA LEU A 132 -20.35 0.46 -2.68
C LEU A 132 -19.33 0.21 -1.56
N VAL A 133 -19.47 -0.91 -0.85
CA VAL A 133 -18.61 -1.28 0.29
C VAL A 133 -17.54 -2.26 -0.17
N PHE A 134 -16.26 -1.90 0.01
CA PHE A 134 -15.14 -2.72 -0.41
C PHE A 134 -14.73 -3.74 0.65
N GLY A 135 -14.54 -4.99 0.20
CA GLY A 135 -13.93 -6.07 0.96
C GLY A 135 -12.51 -5.82 1.46
N SER A 136 -12.11 -6.61 2.43
CA SER A 136 -10.80 -6.72 3.07
C SER A 136 -10.42 -8.17 3.42
N LYS A 137 -11.00 -8.74 4.48
CA LYS A 137 -10.59 -10.04 5.04
C LYS A 137 -11.70 -10.61 5.90
N VAL A 138 -11.99 -11.90 5.73
CA VAL A 138 -12.92 -12.65 6.59
C VAL A 138 -12.19 -13.66 7.50
N GLN A 139 -12.89 -14.16 8.50
CA GLN A 139 -12.47 -15.16 9.46
C GLN A 139 -13.61 -16.18 9.64
N GLY A 140 -13.53 -17.29 8.90
CA GLY A 140 -14.64 -18.24 8.80
C GLY A 140 -15.85 -17.57 8.15
N THR A 141 -16.97 -17.54 8.87
CA THR A 141 -18.22 -16.89 8.41
C THR A 141 -18.38 -15.45 8.91
N ASN A 142 -17.36 -14.87 9.56
CA ASN A 142 -17.43 -13.54 10.16
C ASN A 142 -16.42 -12.57 9.52
N PRO A 143 -16.72 -11.27 9.45
CA PRO A 143 -15.75 -10.29 9.00
C PRO A 143 -14.59 -10.18 10.01
N ALA A 144 -13.35 -10.05 9.51
CA ALA A 144 -12.25 -9.64 10.37
C ALA A 144 -12.46 -8.20 10.85
N ARG A 145 -11.81 -7.80 11.94
CA ARG A 145 -11.97 -6.47 12.55
C ARG A 145 -11.94 -5.27 11.57
N PRO A 146 -11.03 -5.20 10.56
CA PRO A 146 -11.04 -4.08 9.60
C PRO A 146 -12.28 -4.08 8.70
N LEU A 147 -12.75 -5.27 8.30
CA LEU A 147 -13.96 -5.42 7.49
C LEU A 147 -15.21 -5.08 8.31
N ALA A 148 -15.28 -5.55 9.56
CA ALA A 148 -16.37 -5.24 10.47
C ALA A 148 -16.56 -3.73 10.63
N LYS A 149 -15.47 -2.97 10.83
CA LYS A 149 -15.53 -1.49 10.90
C LYS A 149 -16.10 -0.83 9.63
N ARG A 150 -15.80 -1.37 8.45
CA ARG A 150 -16.38 -0.87 7.19
C ARG A 150 -17.87 -1.15 7.11
N LEU A 151 -18.28 -2.34 7.55
CA LEU A 151 -19.68 -2.76 7.56
C LEU A 151 -20.48 -2.01 8.63
N ASP A 152 -19.91 -1.76 9.80
CA ASP A 152 -20.49 -0.90 10.83
C ASP A 152 -20.74 0.50 10.26
N ARG A 153 -19.73 1.09 9.61
CA ARG A 153 -19.88 2.40 8.95
C ARG A 153 -20.96 2.38 7.86
N ALA A 154 -21.01 1.32 7.05
CA ALA A 154 -22.05 1.18 6.03
C ALA A 154 -23.45 1.04 6.65
N ALA A 155 -23.60 0.27 7.72
CA ALA A 155 -24.87 0.12 8.43
C ALA A 155 -25.36 1.47 9.00
N GLU A 156 -24.49 2.25 9.63
CA GLU A 156 -24.82 3.61 10.12
C GLU A 156 -25.36 4.51 8.99
N LEU A 157 -24.72 4.49 7.82
CA LEU A 157 -25.16 5.28 6.66
C LEU A 157 -26.52 4.79 6.14
N MET A 158 -26.73 3.48 6.06
CA MET A 158 -27.97 2.89 5.56
C MET A 158 -29.15 3.02 6.53
N GLU A 159 -28.89 3.09 7.84
CA GLU A 159 -29.87 3.41 8.87
C GLU A 159 -30.30 4.89 8.78
N ALA A 160 -29.33 5.80 8.61
CA ALA A 160 -29.60 7.23 8.45
C ALA A 160 -30.33 7.56 7.15
N ARG A 161 -30.08 6.80 6.07
CA ARG A 161 -30.70 6.98 4.75
C ARG A 161 -31.35 5.67 4.26
N PRO A 162 -32.65 5.47 4.53
CA PRO A 162 -33.39 4.27 4.12
C PRO A 162 -33.51 4.05 2.61
N ASP A 163 -33.26 5.09 1.82
CA ASP A 163 -33.31 5.07 0.35
C ASP A 163 -32.06 4.45 -0.29
N LEU A 164 -30.94 4.35 0.43
CA LEU A 164 -29.70 3.81 -0.11
C LEU A 164 -29.80 2.31 -0.40
N ILE A 165 -29.21 1.91 -1.53
CA ILE A 165 -28.94 0.52 -1.89
C ILE A 165 -27.47 0.24 -1.64
N CYS A 166 -27.13 -0.90 -1.06
CA CYS A 166 -25.76 -1.29 -0.78
C CYS A 166 -25.29 -2.42 -1.69
N ILE A 167 -24.13 -2.22 -2.31
CA ILE A 167 -23.40 -3.29 -2.99
C ILE A 167 -22.17 -3.60 -2.14
N VAL A 168 -22.08 -4.84 -1.65
CA VAL A 168 -20.89 -5.34 -0.97
C VAL A 168 -20.07 -6.17 -1.96
N THR A 169 -18.78 -5.87 -2.13
CA THR A 169 -17.93 -6.53 -3.14
C THR A 169 -16.70 -7.18 -2.55
N GLY A 170 -16.54 -8.48 -2.81
CA GLY A 170 -15.38 -9.28 -2.46
C GLY A 170 -15.58 -10.76 -2.79
N GLY A 171 -14.66 -11.34 -3.53
CA GLY A 171 -14.69 -12.76 -3.86
C GLY A 171 -14.20 -13.68 -2.74
N GLN A 172 -14.09 -14.97 -3.05
CA GLN A 172 -13.60 -15.98 -2.10
C GLN A 172 -12.08 -16.11 -2.17
N GLY A 173 -11.41 -15.90 -1.03
CA GLY A 173 -10.00 -16.24 -0.82
C GLY A 173 -9.76 -17.75 -0.73
N ASP A 174 -8.53 -18.18 -1.04
CA ASP A 174 -8.17 -19.60 -1.03
C ASP A 174 -8.28 -20.25 0.38
N ASP A 175 -8.17 -19.44 1.44
CA ASP A 175 -8.31 -19.82 2.84
C ASP A 175 -9.70 -19.54 3.43
N GLU A 176 -10.68 -19.18 2.60
CA GLU A 176 -12.01 -18.76 3.01
C GLU A 176 -13.06 -19.79 2.59
N ILE A 177 -14.04 -20.04 3.47
CA ILE A 177 -15.09 -21.06 3.26
C ILE A 177 -16.31 -20.52 2.50
N MET A 178 -16.36 -19.21 2.28
CA MET A 178 -17.46 -18.50 1.63
C MET A 178 -16.92 -17.18 1.04
N PRO A 179 -17.48 -16.66 -0.07
CA PRO A 179 -17.09 -15.36 -0.61
C PRO A 179 -17.23 -14.23 0.41
N GLU A 180 -16.29 -13.29 0.37
CA GLU A 180 -16.29 -12.14 1.27
C GLU A 180 -17.59 -11.32 1.17
N GLY A 181 -18.12 -11.11 -0.05
CA GLY A 181 -19.37 -10.41 -0.28
C GLY A 181 -20.58 -11.03 0.44
N GLU A 182 -20.64 -12.37 0.52
CA GLU A 182 -21.70 -13.07 1.27
C GLU A 182 -21.55 -12.87 2.78
N VAL A 183 -20.32 -12.90 3.30
CA VAL A 183 -20.04 -12.61 4.72
C VAL A 183 -20.48 -11.18 5.06
N MET A 184 -20.16 -10.23 4.18
CA MET A 184 -20.54 -8.82 4.32
C MET A 184 -22.06 -8.64 4.31
N ARG A 185 -22.76 -9.31 3.39
CA ARG A 185 -24.23 -9.28 3.29
C ARG A 185 -24.89 -9.82 4.56
N ASN A 186 -24.48 -11.01 5.00
CA ASN A 186 -25.02 -11.64 6.21
C ASN A 186 -24.78 -10.77 7.44
N TYR A 187 -23.64 -10.10 7.52
CA TYR A 187 -23.33 -9.18 8.61
C TYR A 187 -24.26 -7.97 8.64
N LEU A 188 -24.52 -7.33 7.49
CA LEU A 188 -25.44 -6.18 7.41
C LEU A 188 -26.89 -6.58 7.72
N ILE A 189 -27.34 -7.76 7.27
CA ILE A 189 -28.64 -8.32 7.63
C ILE A 189 -28.74 -8.52 9.15
N ALA A 190 -27.69 -9.08 9.78
CA ALA A 190 -27.64 -9.25 11.23
C ALA A 190 -27.63 -7.92 12.00
N LYS A 191 -27.24 -6.81 11.36
CA LYS A 191 -27.33 -5.45 11.90
C LYS A 191 -28.71 -4.82 11.73
N GLY A 192 -29.65 -5.49 11.05
CA GLY A 192 -31.03 -5.02 10.86
C GLY A 192 -31.25 -4.27 9.54
N ILE A 193 -30.27 -4.26 8.63
CA ILE A 193 -30.47 -3.72 7.28
C ILE A 193 -31.32 -4.71 6.46
N PRO A 194 -32.40 -4.27 5.81
CA PRO A 194 -33.25 -5.15 4.99
C PRO A 194 -32.47 -5.83 3.86
N GLU A 195 -32.71 -7.13 3.68
CA GLU A 195 -31.98 -8.00 2.75
C GLU A 195 -32.11 -7.52 1.29
N GLU A 196 -33.27 -7.01 0.91
CA GLU A 196 -33.57 -6.48 -0.42
C GLU A 196 -32.76 -5.23 -0.77
N ARG A 197 -32.16 -4.56 0.22
CA ARG A 197 -31.30 -3.40 0.03
C ARG A 197 -29.83 -3.76 -0.11
N ILE A 198 -29.46 -5.04 0.01
CA ILE A 198 -28.06 -5.49 0.02
C ILE A 198 -27.81 -6.48 -1.11
N ILE A 199 -26.93 -6.11 -2.02
CA ILE A 199 -26.50 -6.92 -3.16
C ILE A 199 -25.06 -7.35 -2.92
N ALA A 200 -24.80 -8.67 -2.97
CA ALA A 200 -23.46 -9.21 -2.86
C ALA A 200 -22.84 -9.45 -4.24
N GLU A 201 -21.62 -8.98 -4.43
CA GLU A 201 -20.73 -9.33 -5.54
C GLU A 201 -19.63 -10.24 -4.99
N THR A 202 -19.53 -11.46 -5.55
CA THR A 202 -18.80 -12.60 -4.95
C THR A 202 -17.66 -13.15 -5.82
N GLU A 203 -17.35 -12.53 -6.95
CA GLU A 203 -16.41 -13.07 -7.93
C GLU A 203 -15.08 -12.32 -7.94
N ALA A 204 -15.05 -11.10 -7.41
CA ALA A 204 -13.89 -10.24 -7.53
C ALA A 204 -12.66 -10.72 -6.74
N ARG A 205 -11.52 -10.81 -7.41
CA ARG A 205 -10.22 -11.25 -6.83
C ARG A 205 -9.30 -10.10 -6.44
N ASN A 206 -9.63 -8.86 -6.83
CA ASN A 206 -8.81 -7.68 -6.59
C ASN A 206 -9.67 -6.40 -6.70
N THR A 207 -9.11 -5.27 -6.29
CA THR A 207 -9.84 -3.98 -6.27
C THR A 207 -10.35 -3.53 -7.65
N ILE A 208 -9.67 -3.89 -8.76
CA ILE A 208 -10.14 -3.55 -10.12
C ILE A 208 -11.36 -4.41 -10.45
N ALA A 209 -11.26 -5.72 -10.24
CA ALA A 209 -12.39 -6.64 -10.41
C ALA A 209 -13.59 -6.26 -9.52
N ASN A 210 -13.37 -5.79 -8.29
CA ASN A 210 -14.44 -5.30 -7.42
C ASN A 210 -15.22 -4.17 -8.11
N ILE A 211 -14.51 -3.20 -8.70
CA ILE A 211 -15.09 -2.04 -9.37
C ILE A 211 -15.79 -2.46 -10.67
N ASP A 212 -15.14 -3.26 -11.50
CA ASP A 212 -15.68 -3.69 -12.79
C ASP A 212 -16.92 -4.58 -12.62
N ASN A 213 -16.88 -5.55 -11.70
CA ASN A 213 -18.00 -6.43 -11.40
C ASN A 213 -19.17 -5.64 -10.80
N SER A 214 -18.89 -4.71 -9.88
CA SER A 214 -19.93 -3.84 -9.30
C SER A 214 -20.55 -2.95 -10.36
N LYS A 215 -19.76 -2.39 -11.29
CA LYS A 215 -20.28 -1.61 -12.43
C LYS A 215 -21.18 -2.44 -13.33
N ALA A 216 -20.78 -3.69 -13.61
CA ALA A 216 -21.59 -4.61 -14.40
C ALA A 216 -22.91 -4.95 -13.69
N LEU A 217 -22.90 -5.14 -12.36
CA LEU A 217 -24.12 -5.35 -11.58
C LEU A 217 -25.04 -4.11 -11.62
N ILE A 218 -24.50 -2.91 -11.43
CA ILE A 218 -25.25 -1.64 -11.51
C ILE A 218 -25.96 -1.53 -12.86
N THR A 219 -25.23 -1.78 -13.95
CA THR A 219 -25.77 -1.73 -15.32
C THR A 219 -26.85 -2.80 -15.53
N LYS A 220 -26.63 -4.03 -15.03
CA LYS A 220 -27.61 -5.13 -15.15
C LYS A 220 -28.92 -4.82 -14.43
N MET A 221 -28.86 -4.02 -13.37
CA MET A 221 -30.03 -3.59 -12.60
C MET A 221 -30.72 -2.33 -13.17
N GLY A 222 -30.17 -1.73 -14.23
CA GLY A 222 -30.69 -0.48 -14.79
C GLY A 222 -30.50 0.72 -13.84
N LEU A 223 -29.40 0.73 -13.08
CA LEU A 223 -29.09 1.75 -12.07
C LEU A 223 -27.89 2.63 -12.46
N GLU A 224 -27.48 2.62 -13.73
CA GLU A 224 -26.31 3.35 -14.25
C GLU A 224 -26.37 4.86 -14.05
N ASP A 225 -27.57 5.44 -13.97
CA ASP A 225 -27.78 6.87 -13.75
C ASP A 225 -27.72 7.26 -12.26
N ARG A 226 -27.58 6.29 -11.35
CA ARG A 226 -27.52 6.57 -9.91
C ARG A 226 -26.13 6.96 -9.48
N GLU A 227 -26.06 7.95 -8.58
CA GLU A 227 -24.82 8.27 -7.90
C GLU A 227 -24.28 7.05 -7.14
N VAL A 228 -22.97 6.85 -7.22
CA VAL A 228 -22.27 5.79 -6.48
C VAL A 228 -21.34 6.44 -5.47
N ALA A 229 -21.50 6.05 -4.21
CA ALA A 229 -20.60 6.41 -3.12
C ALA A 229 -19.79 5.19 -2.65
N CYS A 230 -18.60 5.40 -2.10
CA CYS A 230 -17.70 4.33 -1.69
C CYS A 230 -17.52 4.24 -0.17
N VAL A 231 -17.45 3.04 0.41
CA VAL A 231 -17.09 2.82 1.82
C VAL A 231 -15.82 1.98 1.90
N SER A 232 -14.82 2.49 2.59
CA SER A 232 -13.58 1.74 2.84
C SER A 232 -12.80 2.33 4.01
N THR A 233 -11.63 1.75 4.31
CA THR A 233 -10.72 2.33 5.31
C THR A 233 -10.00 3.55 4.73
N SER A 234 -9.76 4.59 5.55
CA SER A 234 -9.11 5.86 5.17
C SER A 234 -7.90 5.72 4.22
N PHE A 235 -6.92 4.86 4.56
CA PHE A 235 -5.72 4.68 3.73
C PHE A 235 -5.98 4.05 2.35
N HIS A 236 -7.12 3.36 2.19
CA HIS A 236 -7.47 2.63 0.96
C HIS A 236 -8.31 3.49 0.00
N ILE A 237 -9.03 4.47 0.52
CA ILE A 237 -9.89 5.39 -0.26
C ILE A 237 -9.14 6.06 -1.42
N PRO A 238 -7.90 6.60 -1.27
CA PRO A 238 -7.20 7.24 -2.39
C PRO A 238 -7.01 6.32 -3.61
N ARG A 239 -6.76 5.03 -3.37
CA ARG A 239 -6.63 4.02 -4.44
C ARG A 239 -7.99 3.75 -5.08
N ILE A 240 -9.02 3.54 -4.26
CA ILE A 240 -10.39 3.31 -4.74
C ILE A 240 -10.86 4.47 -5.61
N LYS A 241 -10.76 5.72 -5.14
CA LYS A 241 -11.14 6.91 -5.92
C LYS A 241 -10.45 6.96 -7.27
N THR A 242 -9.15 6.71 -7.30
CA THR A 242 -8.37 6.72 -8.55
C THR A 242 -8.87 5.67 -9.53
N LEU A 243 -9.14 4.44 -9.06
CA LEU A 243 -9.60 3.34 -9.90
C LEU A 243 -11.05 3.53 -10.35
N MET A 244 -11.95 3.96 -9.47
CA MET A 244 -13.35 4.23 -9.82
C MET A 244 -13.45 5.34 -10.87
N ARG A 245 -12.65 6.41 -10.75
CA ARG A 245 -12.59 7.45 -11.76
C ARG A 245 -12.10 6.92 -13.12
N ARG A 246 -11.09 6.04 -13.13
CA ARG A 246 -10.62 5.38 -14.37
C ARG A 246 -11.69 4.46 -14.98
N ALA A 247 -12.47 3.80 -14.14
CA ALA A 247 -13.60 2.97 -14.56
C ALA A 247 -14.81 3.80 -15.01
N GLY A 248 -14.75 5.14 -14.97
CA GLY A 248 -15.78 6.03 -15.48
C GLY A 248 -16.89 6.37 -14.49
N PHE A 249 -16.69 6.16 -13.19
CA PHE A 249 -17.63 6.63 -12.15
C PHE A 249 -17.51 8.14 -11.85
N GLY A 250 -16.52 8.83 -12.42
CA GLY A 250 -16.28 10.26 -12.14
C GLY A 250 -15.67 10.50 -10.77
N GLU A 251 -16.00 11.63 -10.15
CA GLU A 251 -15.67 11.90 -8.75
C GLU A 251 -16.70 11.22 -7.85
N VAL A 252 -16.22 10.39 -6.93
CA VAL A 252 -17.04 9.51 -6.09
C VAL A 252 -16.99 10.02 -4.64
N PRO A 253 -18.14 10.31 -4.01
CA PRO A 253 -18.22 10.54 -2.57
C PRO A 253 -17.73 9.30 -1.84
N CYS A 254 -16.93 9.47 -0.80
CA CYS A 254 -16.39 8.33 -0.06
C CYS A 254 -16.52 8.52 1.45
N PHE A 255 -16.81 7.42 2.13
CA PHE A 255 -16.96 7.34 3.57
C PHE A 255 -15.85 6.46 4.16
N SER A 256 -15.10 7.02 5.08
CA SER A 256 -13.98 6.40 5.76
C SER A 256 -14.43 5.69 7.02
N ALA A 257 -14.18 4.38 7.06
CA ALA A 257 -14.21 3.61 8.28
C ALA A 257 -12.87 3.70 9.01
N ASP A 258 -12.94 3.57 10.35
CA ASP A 258 -11.77 3.60 11.20
C ASP A 258 -10.70 2.58 10.80
N SER A 259 -9.44 3.00 10.95
CA SER A 259 -8.29 2.17 10.63
C SER A 259 -8.10 0.97 11.59
N PRO A 260 -7.39 -0.08 11.14
CA PRO A 260 -7.07 -1.25 11.92
C PRO A 260 -5.93 -0.92 12.91
N THR A 261 -5.43 -1.92 13.63
CA THR A 261 -4.38 -1.72 14.65
C THR A 261 -3.11 -1.10 14.05
N PRO A 262 -2.30 -0.33 14.81
CA PRO A 262 -1.09 0.32 14.31
C PRO A 262 -0.13 -0.63 13.57
N ALA A 263 0.00 -1.88 14.03
CA ALA A 263 0.83 -2.89 13.39
C ALA A 263 0.33 -3.27 11.97
N SER A 264 -0.98 -3.48 11.81
CA SER A 264 -1.57 -3.81 10.51
C SER A 264 -1.64 -2.61 9.56
N LEU A 265 -1.65 -1.40 10.10
CA LEU A 265 -1.62 -0.16 9.33
C LEU A 265 -0.30 -0.02 8.56
N VAL A 266 0.86 -0.34 9.17
CA VAL A 266 2.16 -0.26 8.49
C VAL A 266 2.20 -1.14 7.23
N PHE A 267 1.80 -2.40 7.34
CA PHE A 267 1.75 -3.29 6.18
C PHE A 267 0.74 -2.84 5.13
N SER A 268 -0.40 -2.28 5.56
CA SER A 268 -1.41 -1.74 4.65
C SER A 268 -0.88 -0.54 3.88
N LEU A 269 -0.18 0.40 4.53
CA LEU A 269 0.40 1.58 3.88
C LEU A 269 1.47 1.21 2.85
N ILE A 270 2.33 0.23 3.16
CA ILE A 270 3.32 -0.27 2.19
C ILE A 270 2.61 -0.89 0.98
N ARG A 271 1.57 -1.69 1.22
CA ARG A 271 0.74 -2.30 0.18
C ARG A 271 0.06 -1.23 -0.69
N GLU A 272 -0.52 -0.20 -0.08
CA GLU A 272 -1.18 0.89 -0.80
C GLU A 272 -0.19 1.73 -1.61
N TYR A 273 0.99 2.07 -1.07
CA TYR A 273 2.04 2.77 -1.79
C TYR A 273 2.41 2.04 -3.09
N CYS A 274 2.69 0.75 -2.98
CA CYS A 274 3.07 -0.05 -4.14
C CYS A 274 1.90 -0.24 -5.13
N SER A 275 0.67 -0.34 -4.62
CA SER A 275 -0.52 -0.43 -5.47
C SER A 275 -0.77 0.87 -6.24
N ARG A 276 -0.56 2.04 -5.62
CA ARG A 276 -0.64 3.35 -6.30
C ARG A 276 0.45 3.48 -7.37
N ALA A 277 1.67 3.02 -7.09
CA ALA A 277 2.73 2.96 -8.10
C ALA A 277 2.31 2.08 -9.29
N LYS A 278 1.74 0.89 -9.05
CA LYS A 278 1.20 0.02 -10.13
C LYS A 278 0.18 0.75 -10.99
N ILE A 279 -0.73 1.49 -10.38
CA ILE A 279 -1.75 2.28 -11.11
C ILE A 279 -1.10 3.36 -11.98
N LEU A 280 -0.04 4.03 -11.51
CA LEU A 280 0.64 5.05 -12.30
C LEU A 280 1.38 4.49 -13.53
N PHE A 281 1.87 3.26 -13.45
CA PHE A 281 2.74 2.66 -14.48
C PHE A 281 2.07 1.52 -15.28
N GLY A 282 0.88 1.10 -14.90
CA GLY A 282 0.07 0.09 -15.56
C GLY A 282 -1.28 0.66 -15.99
N ASN A 283 -1.84 0.07 -17.04
CA ASN A 283 -3.20 0.36 -17.51
C ASN A 283 -4.21 -0.33 -16.59
#